data_AF-A0A8I1LU39-F1
#
_entry.id   AF-A0A8I1LU39-F1
#
_cell.length_a   1.000
_cell.length_b   1.000
_cell.length_c   1.000
_cell.angle_alpha   90.00
_cell.angle_beta   90.00
_cell.angle_gamma   90.00
#
_symmetry.space_group_name_H-M   'P 1'
#
loop_
_entity.id
_entity.type
_entity.pdbx_description
1 polymer ?
#
loop_
_entity_poly.entity_id
_entity_poly.type
_entity_poly.pdbx_seq_one_letter_code
_entity_poly.pdbx_strand_id
1 'polypeptide(L)' 'MEGRKRTVQVKFYVTEEERRLIREKMKLIPTRNMAAYLRKMAIDGYVVHIDTTD' A
#
# COMPACT_ATOMS: atom_id res chain seq x y z
N MET A 1 -16.63 -9.04 -15.58
CA MET A 1 -16.47 -7.84 -14.71
C MET A 1 -17.66 -7.63 -13.78
N GLU A 2 -18.65 -8.53 -13.76
CA GLU A 2 -19.75 -8.50 -12.79
C GLU A 2 -19.33 -8.92 -11.38
N GLY A 3 -19.89 -8.25 -10.37
CA GLY A 3 -19.72 -8.60 -8.96
C GLY A 3 -18.52 -8.00 -8.22
N ARG A 4 -17.65 -7.20 -8.86
CA ARG A 4 -16.56 -6.51 -8.15
C ARG A 4 -17.08 -5.31 -7.37
N LYS A 5 -17.02 -5.36 -6.04
CA LYS A 5 -17.34 -4.22 -5.15
C LYS A 5 -16.36 -3.04 -5.24
N ARG A 6 -15.17 -3.25 -5.81
CA ARG A 6 -14.06 -2.26 -5.84
C ARG A 6 -13.71 -1.97 -7.30
N THR A 7 -14.34 -0.95 -7.86
CA THR A 7 -14.32 -0.62 -9.29
C THR A 7 -13.34 0.50 -9.64
N VAL A 8 -13.01 1.38 -8.69
CA VAL A 8 -12.06 2.47 -8.89
C VAL A 8 -10.63 1.96 -8.80
N GLN A 9 -9.82 2.25 -9.83
CA GLN A 9 -8.40 1.90 -9.88
C GLN A 9 -7.55 3.11 -9.46
N VAL A 10 -6.61 2.88 -8.54
CA VAL A 10 -5.56 3.85 -8.18
C VAL A 10 -4.23 3.29 -8.67
N LYS A 11 -3.48 4.07 -9.45
CA LYS A 11 -2.16 3.70 -9.99
C LYS A 11 -1.10 4.64 -9.43
N PHE A 12 0.04 4.09 -9.05
CA PHE A 12 1.23 4.84 -8.68
C PHE A 12 2.45 4.10 -9.22
N TYR A 13 3.46 4.87 -9.63
CA TYR A 13 4.73 4.33 -10.08
C TYR A 13 5.64 4.11 -8.88
N VAL A 14 6.46 3.07 -8.97
CA VAL A 14 7.50 2.75 -8.00
C VAL A 14 8.74 2.27 -8.75
N THR A 15 9.89 2.48 -8.15
CA THR A 15 11.14 1.82 -8.53
C THR A 15 11.09 0.33 -8.16
N GLU A 16 11.98 -0.46 -8.74
CA GLU A 16 12.11 -1.88 -8.38
C GLU A 16 12.54 -2.08 -6.92
N GLU A 17 13.33 -1.15 -6.37
CA GLU A 17 13.73 -1.17 -4.97
C GLU A 17 12.53 -0.97 -4.04
N GLU A 18 11.73 0.09 -4.27
CA GLU A 18 10.51 0.34 -3.52
C GLU A 18 9.54 -0.84 -3.62
N ARG A 19 9.40 -1.43 -4.82
CA ARG A 19 8.57 -2.62 -5.02
C ARG A 19 9.07 -3.82 -4.20
N ARG A 20 10.38 -4.02 -4.07
CA ARG A 20 10.97 -5.05 -3.20
C ARG A 20 10.65 -4.77 -1.73
N LEU A 21 10.87 -3.54 -1.27
CA LEU A 21 10.59 -3.15 0.12
C LEU A 21 9.11 -3.32 0.47
N ILE A 22 8.20 -2.96 -0.43
CA ILE A 22 6.76 -3.17 -0.26
C ILE A 22 6.44 -4.66 -0.09
N ARG A 23 7.06 -5.55 -0.88
CA ARG A 23 6.87 -7.00 -0.74
C ARG A 23 7.39 -7.53 0.59
N GLU A 24 8.55 -7.08 1.04
CA GLU A 24 9.10 -7.50 2.33
C GLU A 24 8.20 -7.03 3.49
N LYS A 25 7.75 -5.77 3.48
CA LYS A 25 6.80 -5.27 4.49
C LYS A 25 5.44 -5.99 4.43
N MET A 26 4.99 -6.39 3.25
CA MET A 26 3.77 -7.19 3.09
C MET A 26 3.87 -8.54 3.81
N LYS A 27 5.04 -9.19 3.86
CA LYS A 27 5.21 -10.47 4.59
C LYS A 27 4.95 -10.33 6.10
N LEU A 28 5.11 -9.13 6.66
CA LEU A 28 4.92 -8.86 8.08
C LEU A 28 3.43 -8.70 8.46
N ILE A 29 2.56 -8.45 7.49
CA ILE A 29 1.12 -8.23 7.72
C ILE A 29 0.35 -9.37 7.05
N PRO A 30 -0.56 -10.07 7.75
CA PRO A 30 -1.30 -11.22 7.20
C PRO A 30 -2.30 -10.78 6.13
N THR A 31 -1.81 -10.55 4.92
CA THR A 31 -2.57 -10.10 3.75
C THR A 31 -2.43 -11.11 2.63
N ARG A 32 -3.55 -11.40 1.95
CA ARG A 32 -3.59 -12.44 0.92
C ARG A 32 -2.98 -12.01 -0.42
N ASN A 33 -2.85 -10.71 -0.65
CA ASN A 33 -2.31 -10.16 -1.90
C ASN A 33 -1.89 -8.69 -1.74
N MET A 34 -1.11 -8.22 -2.71
CA MET A 34 -0.59 -6.86 -2.76
C MET A 34 -1.68 -5.78 -2.74
N ALA A 35 -2.80 -5.99 -3.45
CA ALA A 35 -3.88 -5.01 -3.49
C ALA A 35 -4.61 -4.88 -2.14
N ALA A 36 -4.67 -5.94 -1.34
CA ALA A 36 -5.17 -5.90 0.03
C ALA A 36 -4.19 -5.18 0.96
N TYR A 37 -2.89 -5.49 0.84
CA TYR A 37 -1.84 -4.84 1.60
C TYR A 37 -1.80 -3.32 1.37
N LEU A 38 -1.68 -2.89 0.11
CA LEU A 38 -1.60 -1.47 -0.24
C LEU A 38 -2.85 -0.70 0.19
N ARG A 39 -4.03 -1.32 0.09
CA ARG A 39 -5.28 -0.71 0.55
C ARG A 39 -5.32 -0.57 2.08
N LYS A 40 -4.88 -1.58 2.83
CA LYS A 40 -4.77 -1.51 4.30
C LYS A 40 -3.81 -0.37 4.68
N MET A 41 -2.65 -0.28 4.03
CA MET A 41 -1.69 0.78 4.29
C MET A 41 -2.20 2.17 3.91
N ALA A 42 -2.97 2.30 2.82
CA ALA A 42 -3.53 3.58 2.40
C ALA A 42 -4.73 4.05 3.24
N ILE A 43 -5.46 3.12 3.89
CA ILE A 43 -6.62 3.45 4.75
C ILE A 43 -6.21 3.59 6.21
N ASP A 44 -5.43 2.64 6.73
CA ASP A 44 -5.08 2.55 8.15
C ASP A 44 -3.69 3.11 8.47
N GLY A 45 -2.88 3.42 7.44
CA GLY A 45 -1.57 4.01 7.64
C GLY A 45 -1.70 5.40 8.28
N TYR A 46 -1.08 5.59 9.43
CA TYR A 46 -0.94 6.92 10.02
C TYR A 46 0.04 7.74 9.18
N VAL A 47 -0.39 8.92 8.74
CA VAL A 47 0.51 9.92 8.16
C VAL A 47 1.15 10.67 9.31
N VAL A 48 2.42 10.39 9.59
CA VAL A 48 3.20 11.19 10.56
C VAL A 48 3.85 12.32 9.79
N HIS A 49 3.38 13.54 10.01
CA HIS A 49 4.09 14.74 9.56
C HIS A 49 5.20 15.02 10.57
N ILE A 50 6.41 14.58 10.27
CA ILE A 50 7.58 14.95 11.05
C ILE A 50 8.05 16.27 10.45
N ASP A 51 7.64 17.37 11.07
CA ASP A 51 8.18 18.68 10.79
C ASP A 51 9.61 18.71 11.37
N THR A 52 10.61 18.40 10.56
CA THR A 52 12.03 18.49 10.93
C THR A 52 12.56 19.90 10.67
N THR A 53 11.78 20.92 11.02
CA THR A 53 12.29 22.28 11.08
C THR A 53 12.99 22.43 12.44
N ASP A 54 14.31 22.32 12.40
CA ASP A 54 15.23 22.75 13.47
C ASP A 54 15.49 24.27 13.34
#